data_AF-A0A969JJ92-F1
#
_entry.id   AF-A0A969JJ92-F1
#
_cell.length_a   1.000
_cell.length_b   1.000
_cell.length_c   1.000
_cell.angle_alpha   90.00
_cell.angle_beta   90.00
_cell.angle_gamma   90.00
#
_symmetry.space_group_name_H-M   'P 1'
#
loop_
_entity.id
_entity.type
_entity.pdbx_description
1 polymer ?
#
loop_
_entity_poly.entity_id
_entity_poly.type
_entity_poly.pdbx_seq_one_letter_code
_entity_poly.pdbx_strand_id
1 'polypeptide(L)' 'MSSDFNKGIMKFDNADGPLTVALSAIVIFGSVGLLIGWGLETAYLVGQLS' A
#
# COMPACT_ATOMS: atom_id res chain seq x y z
N MET A 1 6.35 -8.31 -19.07
CA MET A 1 6.50 -9.64 -18.45
C MET A 1 5.79 -9.60 -17.11
N SER A 2 4.49 -9.89 -17.11
CA SER A 2 3.57 -9.92 -15.95
C SER A 2 2.74 -11.21 -15.93
N SER A 3 2.86 -12.05 -16.96
CA SER A 3 1.98 -13.20 -17.17
C SER A 3 2.34 -14.44 -16.33
N ASP A 4 3.39 -14.39 -15.51
CA ASP A 4 3.79 -15.55 -14.71
C ASP A 4 2.99 -15.65 -13.41
N PHE A 5 2.54 -14.52 -12.85
CA PHE A 5 1.65 -14.48 -11.68
C PHE A 5 0.23 -14.93 -12.01
N ASN A 6 -0.19 -14.79 -13.27
CA ASN A 6 -1.53 -15.16 -13.73
C ASN A 6 -1.67 -16.68 -14.01
N LYS A 7 -1.30 -17.51 -13.04
CA LYS A 7 -1.33 -18.99 -13.11
C LYS A 7 -1.79 -19.60 -11.78
N GLY A 8 -2.31 -20.82 -11.85
CA GLY A 8 -2.73 -21.58 -10.66
C GLY A 8 -3.74 -20.81 -9.80
N ILE A 9 -3.50 -20.77 -8.48
CA ILE A 9 -4.38 -20.12 -7.51
C ILE A 9 -4.25 -18.58 -7.48
N MET A 10 -3.21 -18.02 -8.11
CA MET A 10 -2.98 -16.56 -8.18
C MET A 10 -3.54 -15.94 -9.46
N LYS A 11 -4.32 -16.71 -10.23
CA LYS A 11 -5.00 -16.26 -11.43
C LYS A 11 -6.23 -15.43 -11.05
N PHE A 12 -6.04 -14.11 -10.95
CA PHE A 12 -7.10 -13.16 -10.64
C PHE A 12 -7.45 -12.32 -11.87
N ASP A 13 -8.74 -12.24 -12.20
CA ASP A 13 -9.20 -11.48 -13.36
C ASP A 13 -8.91 -9.99 -13.18
N ASN A 14 -8.26 -9.39 -14.19
CA ASN A 14 -7.86 -7.97 -14.24
C ASN A 14 -6.95 -7.47 -13.09
N ALA A 15 -6.33 -8.36 -12.32
CA ALA A 15 -5.43 -7.96 -11.24
C ALA A 15 -4.15 -7.26 -11.76
N ASP A 16 -3.61 -7.72 -12.90
CA ASP A 16 -2.46 -7.12 -13.57
C ASP A 16 -2.82 -5.92 -14.47
N GLY A 17 -4.07 -5.44 -14.39
CA GLY A 17 -4.53 -4.29 -15.16
C GLY A 17 -3.85 -2.99 -14.70
N PRO A 18 -3.43 -2.10 -15.62
CA PRO A 18 -2.71 -0.87 -15.25
C PRO A 18 -3.46 0.00 -14.23
N LEU A 19 -4.79 0.08 -14.37
CA LEU A 19 -5.65 0.85 -13.46
C LEU A 19 -5.77 0.17 -12.07
N THR A 20 -5.92 -1.15 -12.04
CA THR A 20 -5.97 -1.94 -10.80
C THR A 20 -4.68 -1.79 -10.00
N VAL A 21 -3.54 -1.88 -10.69
CA VAL A 21 -2.20 -1.72 -10.09
C VAL A 21 -1.98 -0.29 -9.59
N ALA A 22 -2.40 0.72 -10.33
CA ALA A 22 -2.28 2.11 -9.89
C ALA A 22 -3.09 2.39 -8.61
N LEU A 23 -4.33 1.89 -8.54
CA LEU A 23 -5.18 2.04 -7.37
C LEU A 23 -4.61 1.29 -6.15
N SER A 24 -4.16 0.05 -6.33
CA SER A 24 -3.56 -0.73 -5.23
C SER A 24 -2.26 -0.09 -4.73
N ALA A 25 -1.45 0.46 -5.64
CA ALA A 25 -0.25 1.21 -5.27
C ALA A 25 -0.58 2.43 -4.41
N ILE A 26 -1.60 3.22 -4.78
CA ILE A 26 -2.04 4.38 -3.97
C ILE A 26 -2.44 3.94 -2.56
N VAL A 27 -3.19 2.84 -2.42
CA VAL A 27 -3.61 2.33 -1.12
C VAL A 27 -2.42 1.87 -0.28
N ILE A 28 -1.51 1.09 -0.86
CA ILE A 28 -0.34 0.57 -0.15
C ILE A 28 0.62 1.71 0.22
N PHE A 29 1.01 2.56 -0.72
CA PHE A 29 1.92 3.67 -0.42
C PHE A 29 1.27 4.72 0.48
N GLY A 30 -0.03 5.00 0.31
CA GLY A 30 -0.77 5.90 1.17
C GLY A 30 -0.85 5.40 2.61
N SER A 31 -1.13 4.11 2.80
CA SER A 31 -1.15 3.51 4.15
C SER A 31 0.23 3.53 4.81
N VAL A 32 1.30 3.21 4.09
CA VAL A 32 2.67 3.30 4.60
C VAL A 32 3.02 4.74 4.99
N GLY A 33 2.70 5.73 4.13
CA GLY A 33 2.93 7.14 4.42
C GLY A 33 2.16 7.63 5.64
N LEU A 34 0.89 7.24 5.76
CA LEU A 34 0.06 7.53 6.93
C LEU A 34 0.66 6.94 8.22
N LEU A 35 1.08 5.67 8.19
CA LEU A 35 1.68 5.01 9.35
C LEU A 35 3.00 5.67 9.77
N ILE A 36 3.83 6.09 8.81
CA ILE A 36 5.06 6.82 9.09
C ILE A 36 4.74 8.17 9.74
N GLY A 37 3.84 8.96 9.13
CA GLY A 37 3.45 10.27 9.65
C GLY A 37 2.86 10.17 11.06
N TRP A 38 1.92 9.24 11.25
CA TRP A 38 1.31 8.97 12.54
C TRP A 38 2.33 8.48 13.57
N GLY A 39 3.28 7.63 13.17
CA GLY A 39 4.36 7.16 14.04
C GLY A 39 5.25 8.32 14.52
N LEU A 40 5.58 9.27 13.66
CA LEU A 40 6.37 10.43 14.02
C LEU A 40 5.59 11.39 14.95
N GLU A 41 4.32 11.66 14.64
CA GLU A 41 3.47 12.49 15.49
C GLU A 41 3.29 11.89 16.89
N THR A 42 2.97 10.60 16.96
CA THR A 42 2.79 9.92 18.25
C THR A 42 4.07 9.87 19.07
N ALA A 43 5.20 9.57 18.45
CA ALA A 43 6.47 9.43 19.15
C ALA A 43 7.04 10.77 19.64
N TYR A 44 6.94 11.84 18.85
CA TYR A 44 7.66 13.08 19.11
C TYR A 44 6.77 14.29 19.38
N LEU A 45 5.56 14.36 18.83
CA LEU A 45 4.69 15.52 18.98
C LEU A 45 3.69 15.32 20.13
N VAL A 46 3.01 14.18 20.17
CA VAL A 46 2.04 13.86 21.23
C VAL A 46 2.75 13.58 22.56
N GLY A 47 3.85 12.82 22.54
CA GLY A 47 4.61 12.47 23.74
C GLY A 47 5.37 13.64 24.40
N GLN A 48 5.53 14.78 23.73
CA GLN A 48 6.16 15.99 24.31
C GLN A 48 5.18 16.97 24.95
N LEU A 49 3.87 16.77 24.74
CA LEU A 49 2.81 17.61 25.31
C LEU A 49 2.18 17.01 26.58
N SER A 50 2.61 15.81 26.99
CA SER A 50 2.23 15.15 28.27
C SER A 50 3.33 15.28 29.31
#